data_AF-A0A2W6D6E7-F1
#
_entry.id   AF-A0A2W6D6E7-F1
#
_cell.length_a   1.000
_cell.length_b   1.000
_cell.length_c   1.000
_cell.angle_alpha   90.00
_cell.angle_beta   90.00
_cell.angle_gamma   90.00
#
_symmetry.space_group_name_H-M   'P 1'
#
loop_
_entity.id
_entity.type
_entity.pdbx_description
1 polymer ?
#
loop_
_entity_poly.entity_id
_entity_poly.type
_entity_poly.pdbx_seq_one_letter_code
_entity_poly.pdbx_strand_id
1 'polypeptide(L)'
;MTTRRGTRCIVPRPSGYDLPMARVQTMVQLSDELIRALDRRAARTGVSRSQVIREAVAGYVEDDLQAELDRQIVAGYRRYPQPEDPGAERQLREYIAAEPW
;
A
#
# COMPACT_ATOMS: atom_id res chain seq x y z
N MET A 1 -34.02 3.04 -52.08
CA MET A 1 -32.60 2.65 -51.98
C MET A 1 -31.82 3.82 -51.40
N THR A 2 -31.47 3.77 -50.10
CA THR A 2 -30.51 4.71 -49.48
C THR A 2 -29.75 3.96 -48.39
N THR A 3 -28.49 3.63 -48.67
CA THR A 3 -27.57 2.94 -47.76
C THR A 3 -26.88 3.96 -46.85
N ARG A 4 -27.11 3.87 -45.53
CA ARG A 4 -26.31 4.58 -44.52
C ARG A 4 -24.95 3.92 -44.40
N ARG A 5 -23.88 4.62 -44.80
CA ARG A 5 -22.50 4.20 -44.52
C ARG A 5 -22.23 4.38 -43.01
N GLY A 6 -21.95 3.29 -42.32
CA GLY A 6 -21.50 3.31 -40.93
C GLY A 6 -20.03 3.71 -40.85
N THR A 7 -19.76 4.86 -40.26
CA THR A 7 -18.40 5.29 -39.91
C THR A 7 -17.90 4.39 -38.76
N ARG A 8 -16.91 3.54 -39.03
CA ARG A 8 -16.19 2.81 -37.97
C ARG A 8 -15.34 3.82 -37.20
N CYS A 9 -15.61 4.01 -35.91
CA CYS A 9 -14.68 4.64 -35.00
C CYS A 9 -13.47 3.70 -34.84
N ILE A 10 -12.30 4.13 -35.32
CA ILE A 10 -11.03 3.46 -35.06
C ILE A 10 -10.64 3.82 -33.63
N VAL A 11 -10.73 2.87 -32.70
CA VAL A 11 -10.13 3.01 -31.36
C VAL A 11 -8.62 2.75 -31.48
N PRO A 12 -7.74 3.69 -31.11
CA PRO A 12 -6.30 3.49 -31.17
C PRO A 12 -5.86 2.41 -30.16
N ARG A 13 -4.88 1.59 -30.54
CA ARG A 13 -4.26 0.57 -29.67
C ARG A 13 -3.56 1.26 -28.49
N PRO A 14 -3.76 0.80 -27.24
CA PRO A 14 -3.00 1.33 -26.10
C PRO A 14 -1.50 1.01 -26.25
N SER A 15 -0.67 2.03 -26.02
CA SER A 15 0.80 1.93 -25.94
C SER A 15 1.21 1.22 -24.64
N GLY A 16 2.20 0.32 -24.73
CA GLY A 16 2.49 -0.73 -23.74
C GLY A 16 3.14 -0.31 -22.42
N TYR A 17 3.00 0.94 -21.96
CA TYR A 17 3.57 1.40 -20.67
C TYR A 17 2.57 2.00 -19.68
N ASP A 18 1.28 2.08 -20.03
CA ASP A 18 0.19 2.30 -19.08
C ASP A 18 -0.63 1.01 -19.02
N LEU A 19 -0.15 0.01 -18.28
CA LEU A 19 -1.05 -1.03 -17.81
C LEU A 19 -1.79 -0.44 -16.61
N PRO A 20 -3.05 0.00 -16.74
CA PRO A 20 -3.83 0.34 -15.56
C PRO A 20 -3.78 -0.88 -14.65
N MET A 21 -3.22 -0.75 -13.44
CA MET A 21 -3.13 -1.85 -12.48
C MET A 21 -4.46 -2.60 -12.49
N ALA A 22 -4.43 -3.86 -12.89
CA ALA A 22 -5.64 -4.64 -13.08
C ALA A 22 -6.38 -4.71 -11.73
N ARG A 23 -7.51 -4.00 -11.63
CA ARG A 23 -8.33 -4.00 -10.42
C ARG A 23 -9.22 -5.23 -10.45
N VAL A 24 -9.11 -6.07 -9.43
CA VAL A 24 -10.01 -7.21 -9.24
C VAL A 24 -11.28 -6.71 -8.53
N GLN A 25 -12.45 -7.05 -9.07
CA GLN A 25 -13.73 -6.73 -8.45
C GLN A 25 -14.13 -7.85 -7.48
N THR A 26 -14.33 -7.49 -6.22
CA THR A 26 -14.74 -8.43 -5.16
C THR A 26 -16.05 -7.95 -4.53
N MET A 27 -17.00 -8.87 -4.40
CA MET A 27 -18.24 -8.63 -3.65
C MET A 27 -17.99 -8.83 -2.16
N VAL A 28 -18.40 -7.88 -1.33
CA VAL A 28 -18.30 -7.97 0.13
C VAL A 28 -19.63 -7.56 0.76
N GLN A 29 -19.98 -8.19 1.87
CA GLN A 29 -21.13 -7.81 2.69
C GLN A 29 -20.63 -6.99 3.88
N LEU A 30 -21.24 -5.83 4.12
CA LEU A 30 -20.93 -4.94 5.23
C LEU A 30 -22.22 -4.64 6.00
N SER A 31 -22.12 -4.43 7.30
CA SER A 31 -23.26 -3.98 8.10
C SER A 31 -23.69 -2.57 7.71
N ASP A 32 -24.95 -2.23 7.96
CA ASP A 32 -25.48 -0.88 7.73
C ASP A 32 -24.68 0.20 8.46
N GLU A 33 -24.15 -0.13 9.64
CA GLU A 33 -23.30 0.76 10.41
C GLU A 33 -21.98 1.09 9.67
N LEU A 34 -21.33 0.08 9.12
CA LEU A 34 -20.10 0.25 8.33
C LEU A 34 -20.36 1.03 7.05
N ILE A 35 -21.49 0.77 6.37
CA ILE A 35 -21.89 1.56 5.19
C ILE A 35 -22.06 3.03 5.57
N ARG A 36 -22.76 3.33 6.67
CA ARG A 36 -22.90 4.71 7.16
C ARG A 36 -21.56 5.36 7.52
N ALA A 37 -20.61 4.61 8.09
CA ALA A 37 -19.28 5.11 8.40
C ALA A 37 -18.47 5.44 7.13
N LEU A 38 -18.51 4.56 6.12
CA LEU A 38 -17.88 4.79 4.83
C LEU A 38 -18.45 6.03 4.13
N ASP A 39 -19.76 6.22 4.19
CA ASP A 39 -20.45 7.38 3.61
C ASP A 39 -19.98 8.69 4.21
N ARG A 40 -19.93 8.75 5.55
CA ARG A 40 -19.44 9.93 6.26
C ARG A 40 -18.00 10.25 5.88
N ARG A 41 -17.14 9.23 5.77
CA ARG A 41 -15.73 9.43 5.39
C ARG A 41 -15.60 9.88 3.95
N ALA A 42 -16.27 9.21 3.02
CA ALA A 42 -16.31 9.56 1.60
C ALA A 42 -16.80 10.99 1.36
N ALA A 43 -17.89 11.39 2.04
CA ALA A 43 -18.43 12.75 1.95
C ALA A 43 -17.44 13.81 2.49
N ARG A 44 -16.76 13.51 3.60
CA ARG A 44 -15.76 14.40 4.21
C ARG A 44 -14.53 14.61 3.33
N THR A 45 -14.06 13.57 2.64
CA THR A 45 -12.82 13.62 1.87
C THR A 45 -13.04 13.81 0.37
N GLY A 46 -14.29 13.78 -0.10
CA GLY A 46 -14.62 13.92 -1.51
C GLY A 46 -14.22 12.72 -2.38
N VAL A 47 -13.99 11.55 -1.78
CA VAL A 47 -13.54 10.33 -2.51
C VAL A 47 -14.62 9.26 -2.53
N SER A 48 -14.50 8.29 -3.44
CA SER A 48 -15.45 7.17 -3.52
C SER A 48 -15.34 6.22 -2.33
N ARG A 49 -16.44 5.55 -1.95
CA ARG A 49 -16.44 4.46 -0.95
C ARG A 49 -15.38 3.40 -1.24
N SER A 50 -15.24 3.00 -2.52
CA SER A 50 -14.25 2.00 -2.92
C SER A 50 -12.82 2.45 -2.66
N GLN A 51 -12.54 3.75 -2.77
CA GLN A 51 -11.23 4.29 -2.43
C GLN A 51 -11.01 4.26 -0.93
N VAL A 52 -12.00 4.67 -0.13
CA VAL A 52 -11.92 4.58 1.34
C VAL A 52 -11.67 3.13 1.79
N ILE A 53 -12.38 2.16 1.20
CA ILE A 53 -12.19 0.73 1.50
C ILE A 53 -10.76 0.29 1.13
N ARG A 54 -10.27 0.65 -0.07
CA ARG A 54 -8.91 0.29 -0.49
C ARG A 54 -7.85 0.87 0.46
N GLU A 55 -7.97 2.13 0.84
CA GLU A 55 -7.03 2.78 1.77
C GLU A 55 -7.07 2.11 3.15
N ALA A 56 -8.27 1.80 3.66
CA ALA A 56 -8.40 1.13 4.96
C ALA A 56 -7.82 -0.29 4.95
N VAL A 57 -8.08 -1.06 3.89
CA VAL A 57 -7.53 -2.41 3.74
C VAL A 57 -6.02 -2.37 3.54
N ALA A 58 -5.51 -1.43 2.75
CA ALA A 58 -4.07 -1.26 2.56
C ALA A 58 -3.37 -0.97 3.89
N GLY A 59 -3.88 -0.01 4.67
CA GLY A 59 -3.32 0.28 6.00
C GLY A 59 -3.39 -0.92 6.95
N TYR A 60 -4.53 -1.61 7.00
CA TYR A 60 -4.69 -2.80 7.84
C TYR A 60 -3.68 -3.90 7.49
N VAL A 61 -3.45 -4.17 6.20
CA VAL A 61 -2.50 -5.20 5.75
C VAL A 61 -1.05 -4.76 5.96
N GLU A 62 -0.75 -3.48 5.77
CA GLU A 62 0.60 -2.94 5.99
C GLU A 62 1.00 -3.03 7.47
N ASP A 63 0.09 -2.71 8.39
CA ASP A 63 0.31 -2.83 9.83
C ASP A 63 0.57 -4.29 10.24
N ASP A 64 -0.23 -5.23 9.73
CA ASP A 64 -0.04 -6.68 9.97
C ASP A 64 1.32 -7.17 9.42
N LEU A 65 1.71 -6.70 8.23
CA LEU A 65 2.98 -7.04 7.61
C LEU A 65 4.16 -6.49 8.42
N GLN A 66 4.10 -5.22 8.86
CA GLN A 66 5.14 -4.63 9.70
C GLN A 66 5.30 -5.41 11.01
N ALA A 67 4.18 -5.74 11.67
CA ALA A 67 4.20 -6.52 12.91
C ALA A 67 4.77 -7.93 12.72
N GLU A 68 4.60 -8.54 11.55
CA GLU A 68 5.21 -9.82 11.21
C GLU A 68 6.71 -9.68 10.91
N LEU A 69 7.12 -8.66 10.14
CA LEU A 69 8.52 -8.37 9.87
C LEU A 69 9.29 -8.10 11.16
N ASP A 70 8.74 -7.31 12.09
CA ASP A 70 9.34 -7.04 13.39
C ASP A 70 9.57 -8.35 14.18
N ARG A 71 8.58 -9.25 14.18
CA ARG A 71 8.70 -10.57 14.82
C ARG A 71 9.82 -11.39 14.19
N GLN A 72 9.92 -11.38 12.87
CA GLN A 72 10.97 -12.12 12.15
C GLN A 72 12.36 -11.54 12.40
N ILE A 73 12.50 -10.21 12.44
CA ILE A 73 13.74 -9.52 12.75
C ILE A 73 14.21 -9.89 14.16
N VAL A 74 13.33 -9.77 15.17
CA VAL A 74 13.65 -10.14 16.56
C VAL A 74 14.01 -11.62 16.68
N ALA A 75 13.26 -12.50 16.01
CA ALA A 75 13.57 -13.93 16.01
C ALA A 75 14.94 -14.22 15.35
N GLY A 76 15.28 -13.49 14.29
CA GLY A 76 16.57 -13.56 13.61
C GLY A 76 17.73 -13.20 14.55
N TYR A 77 17.66 -12.04 15.21
CA TYR A 77 18.68 -11.61 16.18
C TYR A 77 18.80 -12.55 17.38
N ARG A 78 17.70 -13.15 17.83
CA ARG A 78 17.75 -14.18 18.90
C ARG A 78 18.44 -15.47 18.44
N ARG A 79 18.21 -15.88 17.20
CA ARG A 79 18.77 -17.12 16.64
C ARG A 79 20.25 -17.00 16.31
N TYR A 80 20.65 -15.83 15.80
CA TYR A 80 22.03 -15.51 15.46
C TYR A 80 22.42 -14.24 16.19
N PRO A 81 22.71 -14.33 17.51
CA PRO A 81 23.17 -13.19 18.26
C PRO A 81 24.47 -12.70 17.64
N GLN A 82 24.55 -11.39 17.41
CA GLN A 82 25.79 -10.80 16.92
C GLN A 82 26.83 -10.87 18.04
N PRO A 83 28.08 -11.27 17.72
CA PRO A 83 29.13 -11.30 18.72
C PRO A 83 29.36 -9.88 19.26
N GLU A 84 29.54 -9.77 20.57
CA GLU A 84 29.95 -8.51 21.19
C GLU A 84 31.31 -8.09 20.63
N ASP A 85 31.36 -6.89 20.06
CA ASP A 85 32.58 -6.24 19.62
C ASP A 85 32.99 -5.20 20.69
N PRO A 86 34.07 -5.46 21.44
CA PRO A 86 34.56 -4.55 22.48
C PRO A 86 34.94 -3.14 21.96
N GLY A 87 35.19 -3.00 20.66
CA GLY A 87 35.48 -1.72 20.01
C GLY A 87 34.24 -0.95 19.54
N ALA A 88 33.12 -1.65 19.33
CA ALA A 88 31.94 -1.10 18.66
C ALA A 88 31.33 0.10 19.40
N GLU A 89 31.25 0.07 20.73
CA GLU A 89 30.72 1.21 21.49
C GLU A 89 31.59 2.47 21.34
N ARG A 90 32.91 2.30 21.29
CA ARG A 90 33.86 3.41 21.16
C ARG A 90 33.76 4.02 19.77
N GLN A 91 33.75 3.17 18.74
CA GLN A 91 33.59 3.57 17.36
C GLN A 91 32.23 4.23 17.10
N LEU A 92 31.14 3.72 17.69
CA LEU A 92 29.81 4.35 17.62
C LEU A 92 29.82 5.75 18.23
N ARG A 93 30.46 5.93 19.39
CA ARG A 93 30.58 7.26 20.02
C ARG A 93 31.38 8.24 19.17
N GLU A 94 32.44 7.78 18.51
CA GLU A 94 33.24 8.58 17.58
C GLU A 94 32.43 8.97 16.34
N TYR A 95 31.67 8.03 15.77
CA TYR A 95 30.78 8.30 14.65
C TYR A 95 29.71 9.31 14.99
N ILE A 96 29.02 9.12 16.12
CA ILE A 96 28.06 10.08 16.65
C ILE A 96 28.79 11.41 16.75
N ALA A 97 29.86 11.55 17.56
CA ALA A 97 30.59 12.82 17.74
C ALA A 97 31.07 13.52 16.45
N ALA A 98 31.25 12.79 15.35
CA ALA A 98 31.65 13.32 14.05
C ALA A 98 30.48 13.78 13.15
N GLU A 99 29.23 13.50 13.52
CA GLU A 99 28.06 14.00 12.79
C GLU A 99 27.92 15.52 12.95
N PRO A 100 27.64 16.26 11.86
CA PRO A 100 27.50 17.70 11.88
C PRO A 100 26.06 18.10 12.26
N TRP A 101 25.67 17.80 13.50
CA TRP A 101 24.40 18.23 14.08
C TRP A 101 24.38 19.72 14.47
#